data_AF-A0A6A7K7V9-F1
#
_entry.id   AF-A0A6A7K7V9-F1
#
_cell.length_a   1.000
_cell.length_b   1.000
_cell.length_c   1.000
_cell.angle_alpha   90.00
_cell.angle_beta   90.00
_cell.angle_gamma   90.00
#
_symmetry.space_group_name_H-M   'P 1'
#
loop_
_entity.id
_entity.type
_entity.pdbx_description
1 polymer ?
#
loop_
_entity_poly.entity_id
_entity_poly.type
_entity_poly.pdbx_seq_one_letter_code
_entity_poly.pdbx_strand_id
1 'polypeptide(L)'
;MNGDEIKKQTEEMLLKVPDLRSDILRMDYQIKTGSADKKIIQLRDKKVSELEFIIQVVSTLSEDNQQIICYKYFDKMKNIHIAKRLGVHPRTINRRINNGLLMDIGNNYLVIKL
;
A
#
# COMPACT_ATOMS: atom_id res chain seq x y z
N MET A 1 -19.19 5.69 -8.01
CA MET A 1 -18.30 6.04 -6.88
C MET A 1 -17.93 7.50 -7.01
N ASN A 2 -18.06 8.29 -5.94
CA ASN A 2 -17.58 9.67 -5.94
C ASN A 2 -16.09 9.72 -5.58
N GLY A 3 -15.42 10.86 -5.80
CA GLY A 3 -13.97 10.99 -5.60
C GLY A 3 -13.54 10.73 -4.14
N ASP A 4 -14.35 11.14 -3.16
CA ASP A 4 -14.01 10.94 -1.75
C ASP A 4 -14.11 9.48 -1.32
N GLU A 5 -15.05 8.72 -1.91
CA GLU A 5 -15.19 7.28 -1.70
C GLU A 5 -14.02 6.51 -2.31
N ILE A 6 -13.55 6.91 -3.50
CA ILE A 6 -12.32 6.35 -4.10
C ILE A 6 -11.12 6.58 -3.19
N LYS A 7 -10.93 7.81 -2.70
CA LYS A 7 -9.81 8.14 -1.80
C LYS A 7 -9.86 7.32 -0.51
N LYS A 8 -11.05 7.21 0.10
CA LYS A 8 -11.24 6.45 1.34
C LYS A 8 -10.91 4.98 1.15
N GLN A 9 -11.46 4.34 0.11
CA GLN A 9 -11.17 2.93 -0.18
C GLN A 9 -9.69 2.70 -0.48
N THR A 10 -9.05 3.64 -1.19
CA THR A 10 -7.62 3.58 -1.49
C THR A 10 -6.78 3.71 -0.23
N GLU A 11 -7.12 4.63 0.66
CA GLU A 11 -6.45 4.79 1.95
C GLU A 11 -6.61 3.54 2.83
N GLU A 12 -7.82 2.98 2.93
CA GLU A 12 -8.08 1.73 3.65
C GLU A 12 -7.30 0.54 3.07
N MET A 13 -7.15 0.48 1.75
CA MET A 13 -6.33 -0.54 1.07
C MET A 13 -4.85 -0.37 1.44
N LEU A 14 -4.29 0.84 1.33
CA LEU A 14 -2.88 1.11 1.64
C LEU A 14 -2.55 0.85 3.12
N LEU A 15 -3.48 1.15 4.03
CA LEU A 15 -3.32 0.90 5.47
C LEU A 15 -3.19 -0.58 5.83
N LYS A 16 -3.69 -1.50 4.98
CA LYS A 16 -3.59 -2.95 5.21
C LYS A 16 -2.23 -3.53 4.84
N VAL A 17 -1.40 -2.82 4.07
CA VAL A 17 -0.13 -3.34 3.55
C VAL A 17 0.82 -3.85 4.65
N PRO A 18 1.05 -3.13 5.77
CA PRO A 18 1.90 -3.63 6.86
C PRO A 18 1.40 -4.95 7.46
N ASP A 19 0.08 -5.09 7.58
CA ASP A 19 -0.55 -6.28 8.15
C ASP A 19 -0.48 -7.46 7.17
N LEU A 20 -0.74 -7.21 5.88
CA LEU A 20 -0.54 -8.18 4.80
C LEU A 20 0.90 -8.73 4.81
N ARG A 21 1.90 -7.83 4.88
CA ARG A 21 3.32 -8.22 4.92
C ARG A 21 3.63 -9.07 6.15
N SER A 22 3.11 -8.68 7.31
CA SER A 22 3.34 -9.41 8.58
C SER A 22 2.68 -10.80 8.55
N ASP A 23 1.47 -10.91 7.99
CA ASP A 23 0.77 -12.17 7.81
C ASP A 23 1.51 -13.12 6.86
N ILE A 24 1.97 -12.60 5.72
CA ILE A 24 2.74 -13.38 4.74
C ILE A 24 4.00 -13.93 5.38
N LEU A 25 4.78 -13.10 6.08
CA LEU A 25 6.01 -13.52 6.76
C LEU A 25 5.75 -14.64 7.80
N ARG A 26 4.66 -14.54 8.55
CA ARG A 26 4.25 -15.59 9.49
C ARG A 26 3.89 -16.89 8.77
N MET A 27 3.14 -16.82 7.68
CA MET A 27 2.77 -18.01 6.90
C MET A 27 3.98 -18.64 6.21
N ASP A 28 4.90 -17.83 5.69
CA ASP A 28 6.17 -18.29 5.11
C ASP A 28 7.00 -19.05 6.14
N TYR A 29 7.02 -18.58 7.39
CA TYR A 29 7.66 -19.30 8.49
C TYR A 29 6.97 -20.65 8.78
N GLN A 30 5.64 -20.70 8.80
CA GLN A 30 4.88 -21.95 8.96
C GLN A 30 5.17 -22.95 7.83
N ILE A 31 5.22 -22.47 6.59
CA ILE A 31 5.55 -23.28 5.42
C ILE A 31 6.98 -23.81 5.53
N LYS A 32 7.94 -22.95 5.86
CA LYS A 32 9.36 -23.32 6.01
C LYS A 32 9.59 -24.35 7.11
N THR A 33 8.82 -24.28 8.20
CA THR A 33 8.91 -25.22 9.33
C THR A 33 8.10 -26.51 9.12
N GLY A 34 7.37 -26.64 8.01
CA GLY A 34 6.52 -27.80 7.72
C GLY A 34 5.24 -27.87 8.56
N SER A 35 4.86 -26.78 9.22
CA SER A 35 3.65 -26.68 10.07
C SER A 35 2.41 -26.17 9.31
N ALA A 36 2.56 -25.81 8.04
CA ALA A 36 1.47 -25.30 7.21
C ALA A 36 0.67 -26.43 6.55
N ASP A 37 -0.66 -26.29 6.60
CA ASP A 37 -1.57 -27.11 5.80
C ASP A 37 -1.83 -26.46 4.41
N LYS A 38 -2.57 -27.17 3.56
CA LYS A 38 -2.93 -26.68 2.21
C LYS A 38 -3.73 -25.37 2.25
N LYS A 39 -4.53 -25.14 3.28
CA LYS A 39 -5.34 -23.91 3.41
C LYS A 39 -4.47 -22.71 3.73
N ILE A 40 -3.46 -22.88 4.58
CA ILE A 40 -2.48 -21.84 4.91
C ILE A 40 -1.69 -21.44 3.66
N ILE A 41 -1.24 -22.41 2.85
CA ILE A 41 -0.54 -22.13 1.59
C ILE A 41 -1.43 -21.33 0.64
N GLN A 42 -2.67 -21.76 0.42
CA GLN A 42 -3.63 -21.05 -0.44
C GLN A 42 -3.94 -19.63 0.05
N LEU A 43 -4.06 -19.45 1.37
CA LEU A 43 -4.30 -18.13 1.96
C LEU A 43 -3.07 -17.23 1.81
N ARG A 44 -1.86 -17.78 1.99
CA ARG A 44 -0.59 -17.07 1.77
C ARG A 44 -0.52 -16.58 0.35
N ASP A 45 -0.73 -17.46 -0.62
CA ASP A 45 -0.63 -17.12 -2.04
C ASP A 45 -1.65 -16.04 -2.43
N LYS A 46 -2.89 -16.12 -1.92
CA LYS A 46 -3.89 -15.06 -2.11
C LYS A 46 -3.43 -13.70 -1.55
N LYS A 47 -2.85 -13.68 -0.35
CA LYS A 47 -2.32 -12.46 0.27
C LYS A 47 -1.12 -11.90 -0.48
N VAL A 48 -0.23 -12.77 -0.99
CA VAL A 48 0.89 -12.38 -1.85
C VAL A 48 0.37 -11.71 -3.11
N SER A 49 -0.58 -12.33 -3.83
CA SER A 49 -1.17 -11.72 -5.01
C SER A 49 -1.85 -10.37 -4.73
N GLU A 50 -2.53 -10.24 -3.58
CA GLU A 50 -3.11 -8.95 -3.15
C GLU A 50 -2.02 -7.90 -2.90
N LEU A 51 -0.93 -8.26 -2.22
CA LEU A 51 0.19 -7.36 -1.95
C LEU A 51 0.93 -6.96 -3.25
N GLU A 52 1.20 -7.90 -4.13
CA GLU A 52 1.83 -7.67 -5.43
C GLU A 52 1.00 -6.71 -6.28
N PHE A 53 -0.32 -6.87 -6.27
CA PHE A 53 -1.22 -5.97 -6.97
C PHE A 53 -1.14 -4.54 -6.44
N ILE A 54 -1.13 -4.35 -5.11
CA ILE A 54 -0.96 -3.02 -4.51
C ILE A 54 0.40 -2.42 -4.89
N ILE A 55 1.48 -3.21 -4.86
CA ILE A 55 2.82 -2.77 -5.25
C ILE A 55 2.83 -2.34 -6.72
N GLN A 56 2.20 -3.11 -7.60
CA GLN A 56 2.10 -2.80 -9.02
C GLN A 56 1.36 -1.48 -9.27
N VAL A 57 0.26 -1.23 -8.54
CA VAL A 57 -0.45 0.05 -8.67
C VAL A 57 0.42 1.20 -8.19
N VAL A 58 1.08 1.06 -7.04
CA VAL A 58 1.97 2.10 -6.50
C VAL A 58 3.16 2.36 -7.44
N SER A 59 3.70 1.33 -8.09
CA SER A 59 4.86 1.46 -8.99
C SER A 59 4.55 2.25 -10.27
N THR A 60 3.28 2.50 -10.59
CA THR A 60 2.88 3.40 -11.70
C THR A 60 3.12 4.88 -11.39
N LEU A 61 3.31 5.23 -10.12
CA LEU A 61 3.57 6.61 -9.70
C LEU A 61 5.02 7.01 -9.99
N SER A 62 5.31 8.31 -10.00
CA SER A 62 6.71 8.79 -9.99
C SER A 62 7.43 8.38 -8.70
N GLU A 63 8.76 8.27 -8.74
CA GLU A 63 9.57 7.82 -7.60
C GLU A 63 9.32 8.63 -6.32
N ASP A 64 9.30 9.96 -6.43
CA ASP A 64 8.92 10.88 -5.34
C ASP A 64 7.59 10.51 -4.68
N ASN A 65 6.60 10.18 -5.51
CA ASN A 65 5.26 9.88 -5.06
C ASN A 65 5.16 8.48 -4.46
N GLN A 66 5.90 7.51 -5.02
CA GLN A 66 6.07 6.19 -4.42
C GLN A 66 6.66 6.31 -3.01
N GLN A 67 7.73 7.10 -2.85
CA GLN A 67 8.36 7.33 -1.55
C GLN A 67 7.38 7.93 -0.53
N ILE A 68 6.56 8.91 -0.95
CA ILE A 68 5.52 9.49 -0.07
C ILE A 68 4.56 8.40 0.41
N ILE A 69 4.07 7.55 -0.48
CA ILE A 69 3.10 6.49 -0.16
C ILE A 69 3.73 5.43 0.76
N CYS A 70 4.92 4.94 0.42
CA CYS A 70 5.63 3.96 1.23
C CYS A 70 5.90 4.51 2.64
N TYR A 71 6.44 5.72 2.78
CA TYR A 71 6.68 6.30 4.10
C TYR A 71 5.39 6.55 4.87
N LYS A 72 4.33 7.02 4.20
CA LYS A 72 3.07 7.36 4.86
C LYS A 72 2.32 6.12 5.35
N TYR A 73 2.16 5.13 4.49
CA TYR A 73 1.23 4.01 4.72
C TYR A 73 1.95 2.72 5.11
N PHE A 74 3.15 2.47 4.60
CA PHE A 74 3.87 1.22 4.89
C PHE A 74 4.71 1.38 6.15
N ASP A 75 5.42 2.51 6.28
CA ASP A 75 6.26 2.82 7.44
C ASP A 75 5.52 3.64 8.52
N LYS A 76 4.27 4.05 8.26
CA LYS A 76 3.42 4.82 9.19
C LYS A 76 4.06 6.13 9.67
N MET A 77 4.88 6.78 8.83
CA MET A 77 5.55 8.03 9.17
C MET A 77 4.59 9.22 9.19
N LYS A 78 4.83 10.16 10.13
CA LYS A 78 4.13 11.46 10.15
C LYS A 78 4.57 12.32 8.96
N ASN A 79 3.64 13.08 8.38
CA ASN A 79 3.91 13.95 7.20
C ASN A 79 5.10 14.90 7.41
N ILE A 80 5.32 15.38 8.64
CA ILE A 80 6.46 16.25 8.97
C ILE A 80 7.81 15.53 8.82
N HIS A 81 7.89 14.23 9.16
CA HIS A 81 9.11 13.44 8.99
C HIS A 81 9.35 13.07 7.54
N ILE A 82 8.28 12.78 6.79
CA ILE A 82 8.34 12.55 5.34
C ILE A 82 8.88 13.80 4.65
N ALA A 83 8.33 14.96 4.98
CA ALA A 83 8.74 16.25 4.44
C ALA A 83 10.22 16.54 4.70
N LYS A 84 10.69 16.27 5.93
CA LYS A 84 12.11 16.39 6.28
C LYS A 84 13.01 15.46 5.47
N ARG A 85 12.61 14.19 5.26
CA ARG A 85 13.38 13.23 4.46
C ARG A 85 13.47 13.61 2.99
N LEU A 86 12.38 14.13 2.43
CA LEU A 86 12.29 14.49 1.02
C LEU A 86 12.77 15.93 0.74
N GLY A 87 13.18 16.70 1.75
CA GLY A 87 13.62 18.08 1.58
C GLY A 87 12.50 19.03 1.12
N VAL A 88 11.24 18.76 1.46
CA VAL A 88 10.08 19.57 1.06
C VAL A 88 9.30 20.09 2.26
N HIS A 89 8.38 21.03 2.04
CA HIS A 89 7.51 21.54 3.10
C HIS A 89 6.40 20.53 3.47
N PRO A 90 6.01 20.34 4.75
CA PRO A 90 4.95 19.41 5.16
C PRO A 90 3.60 19.63 4.48
N ARG A 91 3.26 20.88 4.16
CA ARG A 91 2.06 21.24 3.40
C ARG A 91 2.06 20.64 1.99
N THR A 92 3.24 20.50 1.37
CA THR A 92 3.39 19.87 0.05
C THR A 92 3.04 18.39 0.10
N ILE A 93 3.49 17.67 1.15
CA ILE A 93 3.16 16.27 1.36
C ILE A 93 1.65 16.09 1.52
N ASN A 94 1.02 16.87 2.41
CA ASN A 94 -0.42 16.79 2.63
C ASN A 94 -1.22 17.06 1.36
N ARG A 95 -0.80 18.08 0.59
CA ARG A 95 -1.43 18.42 -0.69
C ARG A 95 -1.29 17.29 -1.70
N ARG A 96 -0.10 16.70 -1.87
CA ARG A 96 0.13 15.60 -2.82
C ARG A 96 -0.76 14.39 -2.49
N ILE A 97 -0.82 13.99 -1.22
CA ILE A 97 -1.65 12.86 -0.78
C ILE A 97 -3.14 13.14 -1.06
N ASN A 98 -3.67 14.26 -0.56
CA ASN A 98 -5.11 14.53 -0.60
C ASN A 98 -5.64 14.94 -1.97
N ASN A 99 -4.81 15.56 -2.81
CA ASN A 99 -5.26 16.17 -4.07
C ASN A 99 -4.92 15.34 -5.32
N GLY A 100 -4.15 14.27 -5.21
CA GLY A 100 -3.75 13.48 -6.38
C GLY A 100 -3.52 12.02 -6.06
N LEU A 101 -2.60 11.71 -5.15
CA LEU A 101 -2.07 10.33 -5.05
C LEU A 101 -3.12 9.28 -4.72
N LEU A 102 -4.03 9.56 -3.77
CA LEU A 102 -5.09 8.61 -3.45
C LEU A 102 -6.09 8.41 -4.59
N MET A 103 -6.32 9.44 -5.41
CA MET A 103 -7.17 9.31 -6.61
C MET A 103 -6.46 8.53 -7.71
N ASP A 104 -5.19 8.86 -7.97
CA ASP A 104 -4.40 8.22 -9.04
C ASP A 104 -4.25 6.72 -8.77
N ILE A 105 -3.91 6.35 -7.53
CA ILE A 105 -3.83 4.95 -7.08
C ILE A 105 -5.20 4.29 -7.18
N GLY A 106 -6.26 4.94 -6.66
CA GLY A 106 -7.61 4.37 -6.66
C GLY A 106 -8.14 4.10 -8.06
N ASN A 107 -7.93 5.05 -8.99
CA ASN A 107 -8.33 4.89 -10.39
C ASN A 107 -7.56 3.74 -11.05
N ASN A 108 -6.24 3.67 -10.86
CA ASN A 108 -5.41 2.58 -11.41
C ASN A 108 -5.81 1.22 -10.81
N TYR A 109 -6.09 1.17 -9.51
CA TYR A 109 -6.54 -0.05 -8.83
C TYR A 109 -7.90 -0.54 -9.38
N LEU A 110 -8.83 0.37 -9.66
CA LEU A 110 -10.14 0.02 -10.22
C LEU A 110 -10.06 -0.42 -11.69
N VAL A 111 -9.16 0.20 -12.47
CA VAL A 111 -8.97 -0.14 -13.88
C VAL A 111 -8.34 -1.52 -14.05
N ILE A 112 -7.32 -1.86 -13.26
CA ILE A 112 -6.60 -3.15 -13.42
C ILE A 112 -7.39 -4.31 -12.79
N LYS A 113 -8.38 -4.03 -11.92
CA LYS A 113 -9.24 -5.05 -11.31
C LYS A 113 -10.43 -5.49 -12.20
N LEU A 114 -10.69 -4.78 -13.30
CA LEU A 114 -11.70 -5.09 -14.32
C LEU A 114 -11.06 -5.79 -15.53
#